data_AF-A0AAX3RK13-F1
#
_entry.id   AF-A0AAX3RK13-F1
#
_cell.length_a   1.000
_cell.length_b   1.000
_cell.length_c   1.000
_cell.angle_alpha   90.00
_cell.angle_beta   90.00
_cell.angle_gamma   90.00
#
_symmetry.space_group_name_H-M   'P 1'
#
loop_
_entity.id
_entity.type
_entity.pdbx_description
1 polymer ?
#
loop_
_entity_poly.entity_id
_entity_poly.type
_entity_poly.pdbx_seq_one_letter_code
_entity_poly.pdbx_strand_id
1 'polypeptide(L)'
;MSSKLERATQDHYTLAEIERTLKNRELSYSYAEQGDLDIIQLIIDSEKALELAQPTEIQRMTVDLVWRQGYNLVETGKMLGVTPQAVKFNLGLLKIKIQKVLDEWKAMDKGGEVA
;
A
#
# COMPACT_ATOMS: atom_id res chain seq x y z
N MET A 1 20.11 15.28 14.97
CA MET A 1 19.77 14.68 13.67
C MET A 1 18.51 13.88 13.89
N SER A 2 17.34 14.40 13.52
CA SER A 2 16.09 13.63 13.62
C SER A 2 16.20 12.50 12.60
N SER A 3 16.33 11.28 13.09
CA SER A 3 16.41 10.10 12.26
C SER A 3 15.06 9.96 11.55
N LYS A 4 15.07 9.46 10.30
CA LYS A 4 13.83 9.04 9.64
C LYS A 4 12.98 8.10 10.50
N LEU A 5 13.59 7.50 11.53
CA LEU A 5 13.05 6.63 12.57
C LEU A 5 11.96 7.30 13.44
N GLU A 6 12.08 8.57 13.85
CA GLU A 6 11.02 9.19 14.68
C GLU A 6 9.69 9.30 13.92
N ARG A 7 9.74 9.45 12.60
CA ARG A 7 8.54 9.51 11.77
C ARG A 7 7.83 8.16 11.67
N ALA A 8 8.54 7.04 11.58
CA ALA A 8 7.90 5.74 11.36
C ALA A 8 7.03 5.28 12.54
N THR A 9 7.35 5.73 13.77
CA THR A 9 6.67 5.29 14.99
C THR A 9 5.74 6.33 15.62
N GLN A 10 5.74 7.58 15.12
CA GLN A 10 4.83 8.65 15.57
C GLN A 10 4.05 9.34 14.44
N ASP A 11 4.52 9.27 13.19
CA ASP A 11 3.80 9.79 12.02
C ASP A 11 3.18 8.61 11.25
N HIS A 12 1.85 8.59 11.18
CA HIS A 12 1.09 7.66 10.37
C HIS A 12 1.65 7.53 8.93
N TYR A 13 1.71 6.30 8.42
CA TYR A 13 2.18 6.03 7.06
C TYR A 13 1.45 6.87 6.01
N THR A 14 2.22 7.33 5.03
CA THR A 14 1.67 7.95 3.83
C THR A 14 1.24 6.86 2.84
N LEU A 15 0.26 7.20 1.98
CA LEU A 15 -0.12 6.33 0.87
C LEU A 15 1.07 5.97 -0.03
N ALA A 16 2.04 6.87 -0.18
CA ALA A 16 3.23 6.63 -0.98
C ALA A 16 4.14 5.56 -0.36
N GLU A 17 4.26 5.52 0.97
CA GLU A 17 5.01 4.49 1.70
C GLU A 17 4.33 3.13 1.56
N ILE A 18 3.02 3.07 1.79
CA ILE A 18 2.22 1.85 1.60
C ILE A 18 2.35 1.34 0.16
N GLU A 19 2.15 2.21 -0.83
CA GLU A 19 2.25 1.85 -2.25
C GLU A 19 3.65 1.34 -2.60
N ARG A 20 4.70 2.00 -2.11
CA ARG A 20 6.09 1.60 -2.37
C ARG A 20 6.36 0.22 -1.77
N THR A 21 5.91 -0.04 -0.55
CA THR A 21 6.10 -1.32 0.12
C THR A 21 5.37 -2.45 -0.61
N LEU A 22 4.11 -2.22 -1.00
CA LEU A 22 3.33 -3.20 -1.76
C LEU A 22 3.95 -3.53 -3.12
N LYS A 23 4.55 -2.55 -3.80
CA LYS A 23 5.24 -2.74 -5.08
C LYS A 23 6.57 -3.46 -4.96
N ASN A 24 7.30 -3.25 -3.87
CA ASN A 24 8.66 -3.73 -3.71
C ASN A 24 8.75 -4.76 -2.60
N ARG A 25 7.72 -5.59 -2.45
CA ARG A 25 7.56 -6.52 -1.33
C ARG A 25 8.80 -7.38 -1.08
N GLU A 26 9.35 -7.98 -2.13
CA GLU A 26 10.57 -8.81 -2.03
C GLU A 26 11.79 -8.01 -1.54
N LEU A 27 11.97 -6.79 -2.08
CA LEU A 27 13.05 -5.91 -1.64
C LEU A 27 12.88 -5.49 -0.18
N SER A 28 11.64 -5.21 0.26
CA SER A 28 11.35 -4.88 1.66
C SER A 28 11.68 -6.05 2.59
N TYR A 29 11.36 -7.30 2.20
CA TYR A 29 11.78 -8.48 2.96
C TYR A 29 13.30 -8.65 2.99
N SER A 30 14.00 -8.37 1.89
CA SER A 30 15.46 -8.41 1.86
C SER A 30 16.10 -7.43 2.85
N TYR A 31 15.52 -6.25 3.06
CA TYR A 31 15.98 -5.32 4.10
C TYR A 31 15.67 -5.82 5.51
N ALA A 32 14.52 -6.45 5.72
CA ALA A 32 14.18 -7.07 7.00
C ALA A 32 15.19 -8.17 7.38
N GLU A 33 15.57 -9.02 6.42
CA GLU A 33 16.58 -10.08 6.60
C GLU A 33 17.98 -9.52 6.93
N GLN A 34 18.27 -8.29 6.49
CA GLN A 34 19.51 -7.57 6.81
C GLN A 34 19.46 -6.87 8.17
N GLY A 35 18.35 -6.99 8.91
CA GLY A 35 18.19 -6.48 10.27
C GLY A 35 17.41 -5.17 10.39
N ASP A 36 16.81 -4.66 9.30
CA ASP A 36 15.89 -3.53 9.37
C ASP A 36 14.50 -3.99 9.85
N LEU A 37 14.33 -4.14 11.16
CA LEU A 37 13.10 -4.68 11.74
C LEU A 37 11.89 -3.74 11.60
N ASP A 38 12.11 -2.43 11.46
CA ASP A 38 11.03 -1.45 11.30
C ASP A 38 10.28 -1.66 9.96
N ILE A 39 10.99 -2.16 8.95
CA ILE A 39 10.37 -2.47 7.66
C ILE A 39 9.37 -3.64 7.76
N ILE A 40 9.51 -4.52 8.76
CA ILE A 40 8.57 -5.64 8.99
C ILE A 40 7.20 -5.07 9.35
N GLN A 41 7.17 -4.08 10.26
CA GLN A 41 5.93 -3.43 10.66
C GLN A 41 5.28 -2.72 9.47
N LEU A 42 6.07 -2.00 8.67
CA LEU A 42 5.58 -1.37 7.45
C LEU A 42 5.02 -2.38 6.43
N ILE A 43 5.63 -3.56 6.27
CA ILE A 43 5.11 -4.62 5.41
C ILE A 43 3.75 -5.12 5.92
N ILE A 44 3.66 -5.43 7.21
CA ILE A 44 2.41 -5.91 7.85
C ILE A 44 1.30 -4.87 7.67
N ASP A 45 1.57 -3.61 7.99
CA ASP A 45 0.59 -2.55 7.93
C ASP A 45 0.19 -2.23 6.48
N SER A 46 1.12 -2.37 5.52
CA SER A 46 0.81 -2.21 4.10
C SER A 46 -0.13 -3.29 3.57
N GLU A 47 0.11 -4.56 3.90
CA GLU A 47 -0.80 -5.66 3.54
C GLU A 47 -2.13 -5.51 4.27
N LYS A 48 -2.12 -5.07 5.53
CA LYS A 48 -3.35 -4.84 6.30
C LYS A 48 -4.18 -3.69 5.72
N ALA A 49 -3.55 -2.59 5.33
CA ALA A 49 -4.22 -1.48 4.68
C ALA A 49 -4.85 -1.90 3.36
N LEU A 50 -4.16 -2.74 2.56
CA LEU A 50 -4.71 -3.30 1.33
C LEU A 50 -5.90 -4.24 1.60
N GLU A 51 -5.84 -5.08 2.63
CA GLU A 51 -6.93 -5.98 3.03
C GLU A 51 -8.17 -5.18 3.46
N LEU A 52 -8.00 -4.22 4.38
CA LEU A 52 -9.08 -3.38 4.91
C LEU A 52 -9.68 -2.44 3.87
N ALA A 53 -8.91 -2.07 2.83
CA ALA A 53 -9.43 -1.31 1.70
C ALA A 53 -10.48 -2.10 0.88
N GLN A 54 -10.65 -3.40 1.15
CA GLN A 54 -11.62 -4.28 0.50
C GLN A 54 -11.61 -4.10 -1.03
N PRO A 55 -10.48 -4.40 -1.69
CA PRO A 55 -10.40 -4.34 -3.14
C PRO A 55 -11.45 -5.28 -3.76
N THR A 56 -12.00 -4.89 -4.91
CA THR A 56 -12.73 -5.85 -5.76
C THR A 56 -11.75 -6.86 -6.36
N GLU A 57 -12.26 -7.94 -6.93
CA GLU A 57 -11.41 -8.94 -7.58
C GLU A 57 -10.56 -8.33 -8.70
N ILE A 58 -11.16 -7.50 -9.57
CA ILE A 58 -10.43 -6.81 -10.63
C ILE A 58 -9.35 -5.87 -10.08
N GLN A 59 -9.59 -5.22 -8.92
CA GLN A 59 -8.58 -4.40 -8.26
C GLN A 59 -7.43 -5.24 -7.69
N ARG A 60 -7.72 -6.40 -7.09
CA ARG A 60 -6.69 -7.36 -6.64
C ARG A 60 -5.82 -7.83 -7.80
N MET A 61 -6.44 -8.29 -8.88
CA MET A 61 -5.71 -8.73 -10.08
C MET A 61 -4.85 -7.61 -10.66
N THR A 62 -5.36 -6.37 -10.65
CA THR A 62 -4.58 -5.21 -11.12
C THR A 62 -3.37 -4.92 -10.24
N VAL A 63 -3.48 -5.07 -8.91
CA VAL A 63 -2.35 -4.97 -7.98
C VAL A 63 -1.33 -6.06 -8.24
N ASP A 64 -1.77 -7.31 -8.38
CA ASP A 64 -0.86 -8.43 -8.58
C ASP A 64 -0.06 -8.26 -9.87
N LEU A 65 -0.70 -7.86 -10.97
CA LEU A 65 -0.04 -7.65 -12.25
C LEU A 65 0.88 -6.42 -12.25
N VAL A 66 0.38 -5.26 -11.80
CA VAL A 66 1.13 -4.00 -11.93
C VAL A 66 2.13 -3.79 -10.79
N TRP A 67 1.72 -4.05 -9.55
CA TRP A 67 2.56 -3.76 -8.38
C TRP A 67 3.49 -4.91 -8.05
N ARG A 68 3.00 -6.16 -8.07
CA ARG A 68 3.81 -7.31 -7.64
C ARG A 68 4.62 -7.92 -8.78
N GLN A 69 4.06 -8.02 -9.98
CA GLN A 69 4.72 -8.64 -11.14
C GLN A 69 5.38 -7.62 -12.08
N GLY A 70 5.13 -6.31 -11.89
CA GLY A 70 5.79 -5.25 -12.63
C GLY A 70 5.32 -5.06 -14.08
N TYR A 71 4.18 -5.64 -14.47
CA TYR A 71 3.61 -5.41 -15.81
C TYR A 71 3.20 -3.96 -16.01
N ASN A 72 3.36 -3.47 -17.24
CA ASN A 72 2.88 -2.14 -17.58
C ASN A 72 1.34 -2.13 -17.79
N LEU A 73 0.76 -0.93 -17.88
CA LEU A 73 -0.70 -0.76 -18.01
C LEU A 73 -1.27 -1.38 -19.29
N VAL A 74 -0.47 -1.45 -20.36
CA VAL A 74 -0.88 -2.01 -21.65
C VAL A 74 -0.95 -3.54 -21.56
N GLU A 75 0.08 -4.17 -21.03
CA GLU A 75 0.14 -5.62 -20.79
C GLU A 75 -0.97 -6.07 -19.84
N THR A 76 -1.10 -5.37 -18.72
CA THR A 76 -2.16 -5.64 -17.73
C THR A 76 -3.55 -5.51 -18.36
N GLY A 77 -3.79 -4.46 -19.16
CA GLY A 77 -5.06 -4.28 -19.86
C GLY A 77 -5.38 -5.45 -20.79
N LYS A 78 -4.38 -5.92 -21.56
CA LYS A 78 -4.53 -7.11 -22.43
C LYS A 78 -4.88 -8.36 -21.62
N MET A 79 -4.19 -8.61 -20.51
CA MET A 79 -4.42 -9.79 -19.66
C MET A 79 -5.80 -9.78 -18.98
N LEU A 80 -6.28 -8.60 -18.62
CA LEU A 80 -7.57 -8.42 -17.94
C LEU A 80 -8.74 -8.18 -18.90
N GLY A 81 -8.50 -8.09 -20.22
CA GLY A 81 -9.55 -7.80 -21.21
C GLY A 81 -10.12 -6.37 -21.11
N VAL A 82 -9.34 -5.40 -20.63
CA VAL A 82 -9.76 -4.01 -20.43
C VAL A 82 -8.77 -3.02 -21.04
N THR A 83 -9.15 -1.74 -21.14
CA THR A 83 -8.25 -0.70 -21.65
C THR A 83 -7.16 -0.34 -20.63
N PRO A 84 -5.97 0.14 -21.06
CA PRO A 84 -4.94 0.61 -20.14
C PRO A 84 -5.43 1.74 -19.22
N GLN A 85 -6.38 2.54 -19.69
CA GLN A 85 -7.01 3.60 -18.91
C GLN A 85 -7.90 3.03 -17.80
N ALA A 86 -8.62 1.92 -18.04
CA ALA A 86 -9.39 1.24 -17.02
C ALA A 86 -8.49 0.63 -15.94
N VAL A 87 -7.32 0.09 -16.31
CA VAL A 87 -6.29 -0.37 -15.35
C VAL A 87 -5.84 0.79 -14.46
N LYS A 88 -5.46 1.93 -15.05
CA LYS A 88 -5.06 3.13 -14.32
C LYS A 88 -6.17 3.61 -13.38
N PHE A 89 -7.41 3.62 -13.85
CA PHE A 89 -8.57 4.02 -13.07
C PHE A 89 -8.80 3.09 -11.87
N ASN A 90 -8.72 1.77 -12.06
CA ASN A 90 -8.83 0.78 -10.99
C ASN A 90 -7.76 0.97 -9.91
N LEU A 91 -6.51 1.22 -10.30
CA LEU A 91 -5.43 1.55 -9.37
C LEU A 91 -5.72 2.84 -8.60
N GLY A 92 -6.21 3.87 -9.29
CA GLY A 92 -6.59 5.14 -8.65
C GLY A 92 -7.70 4.97 -7.61
N LEU A 93 -8.75 4.22 -7.94
CA LEU A 93 -9.83 3.92 -7.01
C LEU A 93 -9.33 3.12 -5.80
N LEU A 94 -8.44 2.16 -6.01
CA LEU A 94 -7.87 1.39 -4.92
C LEU A 94 -7.02 2.27 -3.99
N LYS A 95 -6.21 3.17 -4.55
CA LYS A 95 -5.43 4.13 -3.76
C LYS A 95 -6.30 5.00 -2.87
N ILE A 96 -7.46 5.45 -3.37
CA ILE A 96 -8.43 6.21 -2.58
C ILE A 96 -8.97 5.35 -1.42
N LYS A 97 -9.28 4.06 -1.66
CA LYS A 97 -9.72 3.15 -0.61
C LYS A 97 -8.65 2.94 0.46
N ILE A 98 -7.40 2.74 0.06
CA ILE A 98 -6.26 2.62 1.00
C ILE A 98 -6.10 3.92 1.81
N GLN A 99 -6.19 5.08 1.16
CA GLN A 99 -6.10 6.37 1.85
C GLN A 99 -7.17 6.51 2.95
N LYS A 100 -8.41 6.05 2.70
CA LYS A 100 -9.48 6.07 3.71
C LYS A 100 -9.12 5.24 4.94
N VAL A 101 -8.54 4.05 4.75
CA VAL A 101 -8.08 3.22 5.87
C VAL A 101 -7.02 3.95 6.69
N LEU A 102 -6.06 4.59 6.02
CA LEU A 102 -5.02 5.38 6.70
C LEU A 102 -5.59 6.60 7.44
N ASP A 103 -6.62 7.24 6.89
CA ASP A 103 -7.29 8.37 7.52
C ASP A 103 -8.11 7.93 8.74
N GLU A 104 -8.71 6.74 8.71
CA GLU A 104 -9.39 6.14 9.87
C GLU A 104 -8.41 5.79 10.99
N TRP A 105 -7.26 5.19 10.67
CA TRP A 105 -6.19 4.94 11.63
C TRP A 105 -5.70 6.25 12.29
N LYS A 106 -5.50 7.29 11.47
CA LYS A 106 -5.18 8.65 11.93
C LYS A 106 -6.21 9.21 12.89
N ALA A 107 -7.49 8.99 12.62
CA ALA A 107 -8.57 9.49 13.46
C ALA A 107 -8.64 8.75 14.80
N MET A 108 -8.45 7.42 14.80
CA MET A 108 -8.48 6.60 16.02
C MET A 108 -7.35 6.96 16.99
N ASP A 109 -6.14 7.19 16.51
CA ASP A 109 -5.01 7.55 17.38
C ASP A 109 -5.15 8.96 17.97
N LYS A 110 -5.75 9.89 17.21
CA LYS A 110 -6.09 11.24 17.70
C LYS A 110 -7.31 11.23 18.63
N GLY A 111 -8.09 10.16 18.61
CA GLY A 111 -9.33 9.96 19.34
C GLY A 111 -9.20 9.07 20.58
N GLY A 112 -7.99 8.81 21.09
CA GLY A 112 -7.81 8.30 22.45
C GLY A 112 -8.39 9.22 23.55
N GLU A 113 -8.78 10.44 23.17
CA GLU A 113 -9.72 11.31 23.88
C GLU A 113 -11.03 11.40 23.10
N VAL A 114 -11.88 10.37 23.19
CA VAL A 114 -13.32 10.56 22.99
C VAL A 114 -13.99 10.64 24.36
N ALA A 115 -14.56 11.82 24.63
CA ALA A 115 -15.59 12.04 25.62
C ALA A 115 -16.89 11.31 25.24
#